data_AF-A0A9D2QU46-F1
#
_entry.id   AF-A0A9D2QU46-F1
#
_cell.length_a   1.000
_cell.length_b   1.000
_cell.length_c   1.000
_cell.angle_alpha   90.00
_cell.angle_beta   90.00
_cell.angle_gamma   90.00
#
_symmetry.space_group_name_H-M   'P 1'
#
loop_
_entity.id
_entity.type
_entity.pdbx_description
1 polymer ?
#
loop_
_entity_poly.entity_id
_entity_poly.type
_entity_poly.pdbx_seq_one_letter_code
_entity_poly.pdbx_strand_id
1 'polypeptide(L)'
;MAMDTIGKSQKKKNAVATVLMIILFTILAILIVLPIYAIFMASFHPGNFLLQYGLNLDPDFAHMTLSNYVLLFTGDHDYWIWFGNSLILTVLTVVLTLLISSFVAYGFAAYDFKGKNFFFVIVLIILSIPFEVIMLPLYKQISTWGLMDSYVAVVLPFLAHASTIFFFRQYLLGLPKSLIEAGRIDGATEYGIFFKL
;
A
#
# COMPACT_ATOMS: atom_id res chain seq x y z
N MET A 1 6.00 -31.21 -42.52
CA MET A 1 4.87 -32.15 -42.33
C MET A 1 5.16 -32.91 -41.05
N ALA A 2 4.62 -32.62 -39.87
CA ALA A 2 3.41 -31.89 -39.49
C ALA A 2 3.72 -30.89 -38.36
N MET A 3 3.41 -29.62 -38.61
CA MET A 3 3.20 -28.58 -37.61
C MET A 3 1.77 -28.14 -37.87
N ASP A 4 0.87 -28.45 -36.96
CA ASP A 4 -0.42 -27.78 -36.73
C ASP A 4 -1.34 -28.72 -35.96
N THR A 5 -1.73 -28.28 -34.75
CA THR A 5 -3.02 -28.45 -34.05
C THR A 5 -2.83 -28.68 -32.56
N ILE A 6 -2.41 -27.66 -31.82
CA ILE A 6 -2.80 -27.53 -30.40
C ILE A 6 -3.99 -26.57 -30.39
N GLY A 7 -5.18 -27.18 -30.36
CA GLY A 7 -6.46 -26.47 -30.41
C GLY A 7 -6.60 -25.45 -29.29
N LYS A 8 -6.73 -24.18 -29.66
CA LYS A 8 -7.32 -23.16 -28.80
C LYS A 8 -8.78 -23.56 -28.55
N SER A 9 -9.04 -24.21 -27.41
CA SER A 9 -10.40 -24.35 -26.89
C SER A 9 -10.90 -22.96 -26.50
N GLN A 10 -11.49 -22.24 -27.46
CA GLN A 10 -12.27 -21.05 -27.18
C GLN A 10 -13.53 -21.50 -26.44
N LYS A 11 -13.50 -21.49 -25.10
CA LYS A 11 -14.72 -21.59 -24.29
C LYS A 11 -15.72 -20.56 -24.83
N LYS A 12 -16.85 -21.01 -25.38
CA LYS A 12 -17.98 -20.12 -25.75
C LYS A 12 -18.28 -19.26 -24.53
N LYS A 13 -18.02 -17.95 -24.61
CA LYS A 13 -18.31 -17.01 -23.52
C LYS A 13 -19.80 -17.09 -23.23
N ASN A 14 -20.16 -17.48 -22.02
CA ASN A 14 -21.55 -17.54 -21.61
C ASN A 14 -22.08 -16.10 -21.48
N ALA A 15 -22.79 -15.64 -22.52
CA ALA A 15 -23.27 -14.26 -22.62
C ALA A 15 -24.14 -13.86 -21.41
N VAL A 16 -24.94 -14.79 -20.89
CA VAL A 16 -25.77 -14.57 -19.70
C VAL A 16 -24.90 -14.32 -18.47
N ALA A 17 -23.87 -15.15 -18.26
CA ALA A 17 -22.93 -14.95 -17.16
C ALA A 17 -22.17 -13.62 -17.29
N THR A 18 -21.80 -13.22 -18.51
CA THR A 18 -21.17 -11.91 -18.75
C THR A 18 -22.11 -10.75 -18.39
N VAL A 19 -23.38 -10.80 -18.82
CA VAL A 19 -24.37 -9.76 -18.48
C VAL A 19 -24.60 -9.68 -16.97
N LEU A 20 -24.76 -10.83 -16.29
CA LEU A 20 -24.91 -10.87 -14.84
C LEU A 20 -23.69 -10.30 -14.10
N MET A 21 -22.48 -10.64 -14.54
CA MET A 21 -21.24 -10.08 -13.97
C MET A 21 -21.16 -8.57 -14.17
N ILE A 22 -21.54 -8.06 -15.35
CA ILE A 22 -21.56 -6.61 -15.63
C ILE A 22 -22.54 -5.92 -14.66
N ILE A 23 -23.77 -6.41 -14.55
CA ILE A 23 -24.78 -5.83 -13.64
C ILE A 23 -24.26 -5.84 -12.20
N LEU A 24 -23.73 -6.97 -11.72
CA LEU A 24 -23.17 -7.09 -10.38
C LEU A 24 -22.04 -6.08 -10.14
N PHE A 25 -21.06 -6.00 -11.04
CA PHE A 25 -19.93 -5.08 -10.89
C PHE A 25 -20.35 -3.62 -11.03
N THR A 26 -21.35 -3.30 -11.85
CA THR A 26 -21.92 -1.94 -11.92
C THR A 26 -22.58 -1.57 -10.59
N ILE A 27 -23.38 -2.46 -9.99
CA ILE A 27 -23.99 -2.21 -8.67
C ILE A 27 -22.90 -2.01 -7.60
N LEU A 28 -21.90 -2.88 -7.56
CA LEU A 28 -20.79 -2.76 -6.62
C LEU A 28 -20.01 -1.45 -6.82
N ALA A 29 -19.75 -1.06 -8.07
CA ALA A 29 -19.08 0.19 -8.39
C ALA A 29 -19.89 1.39 -7.89
N ILE A 30 -21.21 1.41 -8.12
CA ILE A 30 -22.09 2.46 -7.60
C ILE A 30 -22.00 2.52 -6.08
N LEU A 31 -22.16 1.39 -5.38
CA LEU A 31 -22.10 1.34 -3.92
C LEU A 31 -20.77 1.86 -3.36
N ILE A 32 -19.65 1.59 -4.02
CA ILE A 32 -18.32 2.08 -3.62
C ILE A 32 -18.17 3.58 -3.91
N VAL A 33 -18.74 4.08 -5.02
CA VAL A 33 -18.65 5.50 -5.40
C VAL A 33 -19.54 6.39 -4.54
N LEU A 34 -20.68 5.90 -4.04
CA LEU A 34 -21.63 6.68 -3.24
C LEU A 34 -20.99 7.44 -2.05
N PRO A 35 -20.21 6.81 -1.14
CA PRO A 35 -19.57 7.55 -0.05
C PRO A 35 -18.52 8.55 -0.53
N ILE A 36 -17.81 8.25 -1.62
CA ILE A 36 -16.84 9.19 -2.23
C ILE A 36 -17.58 10.42 -2.78
N TYR A 37 -18.69 10.19 -3.46
CA TYR A 37 -19.56 11.24 -3.97
C TYR A 37 -20.13 12.10 -2.83
N ALA A 38 -20.60 11.49 -1.74
CA ALA A 38 -21.11 12.22 -0.58
C ALA A 38 -20.04 13.14 0.05
N ILE A 39 -18.82 12.63 0.24
CA ILE A 39 -17.70 13.41 0.79
C ILE A 39 -17.27 14.52 -0.19
N PHE A 40 -17.28 14.23 -1.49
CA PHE A 40 -16.99 15.22 -2.53
C PHE A 40 -18.03 16.35 -2.54
N MET A 41 -19.32 16.04 -2.42
CA MET A 41 -20.35 17.08 -2.32
C MET A 41 -20.20 17.85 -1.01
N ALA A 42 -19.97 17.15 0.11
CA ALA A 42 -19.74 17.75 1.42
C ALA A 42 -18.60 18.78 1.44
N SER A 43 -17.52 18.59 0.66
CA SER A 43 -16.41 19.54 0.64
C SER A 43 -16.78 20.90 0.05
N PHE A 44 -17.87 20.99 -0.73
CA PHE A 44 -18.42 22.26 -1.23
C PHE A 44 -19.49 22.87 -0.31
N HIS A 45 -19.96 22.16 0.71
CA HIS A 45 -20.98 22.70 1.61
C HIS A 45 -20.35 23.37 2.83
N PRO A 46 -20.92 24.48 3.34
CA PRO A 46 -20.46 25.09 4.57
C PRO A 46 -20.45 24.09 5.74
N GLY A 47 -19.48 24.20 6.65
CA GLY A 47 -19.27 23.17 7.69
C GLY A 47 -20.46 22.90 8.62
N ASN A 48 -21.35 23.87 8.81
CA ASN A 48 -22.59 23.69 9.57
C ASN A 48 -23.62 22.78 8.87
N PHE A 49 -23.56 22.67 7.55
CA PHE A 49 -24.45 21.83 6.75
C PHE A 49 -24.23 20.34 7.07
N LEU A 50 -22.96 19.93 7.22
CA LEU A 50 -22.61 18.56 7.62
C LEU A 50 -23.12 18.20 9.01
N LEU A 51 -23.11 19.16 9.94
CA LEU A 51 -23.60 18.94 11.30
C LEU A 51 -25.13 18.82 11.38
N GLN A 52 -25.84 19.51 10.48
CA GLN A 52 -27.32 19.52 10.46
C GLN A 52 -27.91 18.38 9.64
N TYR A 53 -27.35 18.11 8.46
CA TYR A 53 -27.93 17.17 7.49
C TYR A 53 -27.13 15.87 7.33
N GLY A 54 -25.95 15.79 7.95
CA GLY A 54 -25.06 14.63 7.82
C GLY A 54 -24.45 14.52 6.41
N LEU A 55 -23.97 13.31 6.08
CA LEU A 55 -23.56 12.96 4.72
C LEU A 55 -24.82 12.64 3.90
N ASN A 56 -25.33 13.63 3.18
CA ASN A 56 -26.44 13.46 2.25
C ASN A 56 -25.92 13.24 0.81
N LEU A 57 -26.74 12.56 -0.01
CA LEU A 57 -26.46 12.31 -1.43
C LEU A 57 -27.14 13.35 -2.34
N ASP A 58 -27.88 14.28 -1.75
CA ASP A 58 -28.64 15.28 -2.48
C ASP A 58 -27.68 16.34 -3.04
N PRO A 59 -27.68 16.59 -4.36
CA PRO A 59 -26.88 17.65 -4.92
C PRO A 59 -27.54 19.01 -4.67
N ASP A 60 -27.32 19.56 -3.48
CA ASP A 60 -27.75 20.91 -3.11
C ASP A 60 -26.82 21.97 -3.74
N PHE A 61 -26.96 22.14 -5.05
CA PHE A 61 -26.19 23.12 -5.84
C PHE A 61 -26.38 24.56 -5.38
N ALA A 62 -27.46 24.88 -4.64
CA ALA A 62 -27.75 26.23 -4.19
C ALA A 62 -26.82 26.68 -3.05
N HIS A 63 -26.38 25.73 -2.21
CA HIS A 63 -25.51 26.01 -1.06
C HIS A 63 -24.04 25.62 -1.30
N MET A 64 -23.69 25.19 -2.52
CA MET A 64 -22.31 24.91 -2.88
C MET A 64 -21.47 26.18 -2.90
N THR A 65 -20.32 26.13 -2.23
CA THR A 65 -19.36 27.21 -2.11
C THR A 65 -17.94 26.66 -2.13
N LEU A 66 -16.97 27.52 -2.47
CA LEU A 66 -15.54 27.20 -2.37
C LEU A 66 -14.94 27.64 -1.03
N SER A 67 -15.76 28.03 -0.05
CA SER A 67 -15.29 28.64 1.19
C SER A 67 -14.36 27.72 1.97
N ASN A 68 -14.63 26.40 1.99
CA ASN A 68 -13.76 25.44 2.67
C ASN A 68 -12.36 25.35 2.04
N TYR A 69 -12.29 25.43 0.70
CA TYR A 69 -11.03 25.40 -0.02
C TYR A 69 -10.23 26.70 0.18
N VAL A 70 -10.91 27.85 0.14
CA VAL A 70 -10.26 29.14 0.45
C VAL A 70 -9.77 29.14 1.90
N LEU A 71 -10.64 28.73 2.83
CA LEU A 71 -10.32 28.64 4.25
C LEU A 71 -9.06 27.80 4.46
N LEU A 72 -8.90 26.66 3.77
CA LEU A 72 -7.71 25.80 3.83
C LEU A 72 -6.37 26.53 3.60
N PHE A 73 -6.38 27.63 2.83
CA PHE A 73 -5.17 28.39 2.51
C PHE A 73 -5.12 29.79 3.14
N THR A 74 -6.24 30.30 3.66
CA THR A 74 -6.32 31.65 4.25
C THR A 74 -6.66 31.65 5.74
N GLY A 75 -7.08 30.51 6.30
CA GLY A 75 -7.42 30.34 7.70
C GLY A 75 -6.18 30.34 8.60
N ASP A 76 -6.41 30.50 9.90
CA ASP A 76 -5.39 30.47 10.95
C ASP A 76 -4.98 29.02 11.28
N HIS A 77 -4.39 28.35 10.29
CA HIS A 77 -3.92 26.97 10.41
C HIS A 77 -2.74 26.70 9.47
N ASP A 78 -1.88 25.78 9.88
CA ASP A 78 -0.63 25.48 9.19
C ASP A 78 -0.80 24.39 8.11
N TYR A 79 -1.79 24.54 7.22
CA TYR A 79 -2.13 23.52 6.23
C TYR A 79 -0.92 23.08 5.39
N TRP A 80 -0.11 24.02 4.91
CA TRP A 80 1.08 23.70 4.11
C TRP A 80 2.13 22.90 4.89
N ILE A 81 2.25 23.14 6.19
CA ILE A 81 3.13 22.37 7.06
C ILE A 81 2.58 20.96 7.22
N TRP A 82 1.28 20.80 7.52
CA TRP A 82 0.68 19.47 7.67
C TRP A 82 0.74 18.64 6.39
N PHE A 83 0.44 19.25 5.25
CA PHE A 83 0.52 18.62 3.95
C PHE A 83 1.97 18.25 3.59
N GLY A 84 2.90 19.18 3.77
CA GLY A 84 4.33 18.96 3.55
C GLY A 84 4.88 17.84 4.43
N ASN A 85 4.56 17.83 5.72
CA ASN A 85 4.95 16.79 6.66
C ASN A 85 4.39 15.43 6.24
N SER A 86 3.11 15.37 5.87
CA SER A 86 2.49 14.12 5.40
C SER A 86 3.17 13.57 4.14
N LEU A 87 3.49 14.45 3.19
CA LEU A 87 4.18 14.06 1.96
C LEU A 87 5.59 13.56 2.25
N ILE A 88 6.37 14.30 3.04
CA ILE A 88 7.75 13.94 3.41
C ILE A 88 7.76 12.62 4.19
N LEU A 89 6.92 12.49 5.20
CA LEU A 89 6.82 11.27 6.01
C LEU A 89 6.42 10.07 5.16
N THR A 90 5.45 10.22 4.26
CA THR A 90 5.00 9.14 3.36
C THR A 90 6.12 8.72 2.42
N VAL A 91 6.74 9.66 1.71
CA VAL A 91 7.82 9.36 0.75
C VAL A 91 9.01 8.70 1.45
N LEU A 92 9.47 9.27 2.57
CA LEU A 92 10.59 8.70 3.34
C LEU A 92 10.27 7.31 3.86
N THR A 93 9.11 7.13 4.49
CA THR A 93 8.70 5.83 5.04
C THR A 93 8.60 4.79 3.94
N VAL A 94 7.94 5.10 2.82
CA VAL A 94 7.75 4.15 1.72
C VAL A 94 9.08 3.77 1.09
N VAL A 95 9.93 4.75 0.73
CA VAL A 95 11.23 4.48 0.09
C VAL A 95 12.11 3.60 0.99
N LEU A 96 12.24 3.98 2.27
CA LEU A 96 13.08 3.22 3.20
C LEU A 96 12.49 1.83 3.48
N THR A 97 11.16 1.72 3.62
CA THR A 97 10.49 0.44 3.85
C THR A 97 10.67 -0.50 2.67
N LEU A 98 10.49 -0.01 1.44
CA LEU A 98 10.69 -0.79 0.23
C LEU A 98 12.15 -1.23 0.13
N LEU A 99 13.10 -0.32 0.32
CA LEU A 99 14.53 -0.63 0.27
C LEU A 99 14.89 -1.72 1.29
N ILE A 100 14.61 -1.50 2.58
CA ILE A 100 15.00 -2.43 3.65
C ILE A 100 14.29 -3.78 3.48
N SER A 101 12.98 -3.76 3.26
CA SER A 101 12.18 -4.98 3.17
C SER A 101 12.51 -5.81 1.93
N SER A 102 12.78 -5.17 0.79
CA SER A 102 13.17 -5.88 -0.43
C SER A 102 14.57 -6.49 -0.32
N PHE A 103 15.52 -5.83 0.35
CA PHE A 103 16.84 -6.40 0.66
C PHE A 103 16.73 -7.64 1.55
N VAL A 104 15.93 -7.56 2.63
CA VAL A 104 15.70 -8.71 3.51
C VAL A 104 15.06 -9.87 2.74
N ALA A 105 14.05 -9.58 1.92
CA ALA A 105 13.39 -10.55 1.08
C ALA A 105 14.33 -11.18 0.04
N TYR A 106 15.23 -10.41 -0.56
CA TYR A 106 16.29 -10.90 -1.44
C TYR A 106 17.18 -11.90 -0.71
N GLY A 107 17.60 -11.60 0.51
CA GLY A 107 18.34 -12.54 1.35
C GLY A 107 17.61 -13.87 1.55
N PHE A 108 16.31 -13.83 1.83
CA PHE A 108 15.47 -15.04 1.95
C PHE A 108 15.27 -15.79 0.63
N ALA A 109 15.26 -15.11 -0.52
CA ALA A 109 14.99 -15.73 -1.81
C ALA A 109 16.29 -16.28 -2.47
N ALA A 110 17.36 -15.49 -2.46
CA ALA A 110 18.60 -15.75 -3.18
C ALA A 110 19.57 -16.72 -2.49
N TYR A 111 19.39 -16.97 -1.18
CA TYR A 111 20.30 -17.80 -0.39
C TYR A 111 19.61 -18.87 0.43
N ASP A 112 20.32 -19.98 0.65
CA ASP A 112 19.96 -21.05 1.56
C ASP A 112 20.91 -21.06 2.77
N PHE A 113 20.57 -20.28 3.80
CA PHE A 113 21.36 -20.13 5.02
C PHE A 113 20.76 -20.90 6.20
N LYS A 114 21.59 -21.23 7.20
CA LYS A 114 21.16 -21.94 8.41
C LYS A 114 20.16 -21.09 9.19
N GLY A 115 18.98 -21.65 9.49
CA GLY A 115 17.91 -20.96 10.22
C GLY A 115 16.95 -20.15 9.34
N LYS A 116 17.11 -20.15 8.02
CA LYS A 116 16.23 -19.45 7.05
C LYS A 116 14.74 -19.65 7.32
N ASN A 117 14.30 -20.90 7.50
CA ASN A 117 12.89 -21.20 7.76
C ASN A 117 12.41 -20.67 9.11
N PHE A 118 13.25 -20.73 10.15
CA PHE A 118 12.91 -20.20 11.47
C PHE A 118 12.67 -18.69 11.43
N PHE A 119 13.59 -17.93 10.84
CA PHE A 119 13.40 -16.48 10.70
C PHE A 119 12.22 -16.13 9.81
N PHE A 120 11.96 -16.90 8.76
CA PHE A 120 10.79 -16.67 7.93
C PHE A 120 9.47 -16.96 8.67
N VAL A 121 9.43 -17.97 9.54
CA VAL A 121 8.28 -18.21 10.43
C VAL A 121 8.05 -17.01 11.36
N ILE A 122 9.10 -16.37 11.88
CA ILE A 122 8.94 -15.13 12.67
C ILE A 122 8.27 -14.03 11.84
N VAL A 123 8.67 -13.85 10.58
CA VAL A 123 8.01 -12.88 9.67
C VAL A 123 6.52 -13.20 9.52
N LEU A 124 6.14 -14.47 9.37
CA LEU A 124 4.73 -14.89 9.27
C LEU A 124 3.94 -14.65 10.57
N ILE A 125 4.57 -14.88 11.73
CA ILE A 125 3.94 -14.60 13.03
C ILE A 125 3.68 -13.11 13.16
N ILE A 126 4.67 -12.25 12.86
CA ILE A 126 4.51 -10.79 12.92
C ILE A 126 3.44 -10.32 11.95
N LEU A 127 3.39 -10.87 10.73
CA LEU A 127 2.36 -10.56 9.74
C LEU A 127 0.93 -10.83 10.26
N SER A 128 0.77 -11.79 11.17
CA SER A 128 -0.53 -12.18 11.73
C SER A 128 -0.98 -11.28 12.88
N ILE A 129 -0.09 -10.44 13.43
CA ILE A 129 -0.41 -9.58 14.57
C ILE A 129 -1.07 -8.30 14.07
N PRO A 130 -2.28 -7.96 14.54
CA PRO A 130 -2.93 -6.70 14.17
C PRO A 130 -2.18 -5.49 14.76
N PHE A 131 -2.16 -4.39 14.01
CA PHE A 131 -1.42 -3.19 14.36
C PHE A 131 -1.85 -2.61 15.73
N GLU A 132 -3.13 -2.71 16.04
CA GLU A 132 -3.73 -2.17 17.26
C GLU A 132 -3.12 -2.79 18.53
N VAL A 133 -2.68 -4.06 18.46
CA VAL A 133 -2.06 -4.77 19.59
C VAL A 133 -0.63 -4.29 19.85
N ILE A 134 0.11 -3.91 18.81
CA ILE A 134 1.50 -3.47 18.91
C ILE A 134 1.65 -1.96 19.09
N MET A 135 0.59 -1.18 18.85
CA MET A 135 0.60 0.28 18.93
C MET A 135 1.07 0.79 20.32
N LEU A 136 0.52 0.26 21.42
CA LEU A 136 0.90 0.67 22.77
C LEU A 136 2.37 0.31 23.12
N PRO A 137 2.85 -0.93 22.86
CA PRO A 137 4.26 -1.26 22.99
C PRO A 137 5.19 -0.33 22.19
N LEU A 138 4.86 -0.05 20.92
CA LEU A 138 5.66 0.83 20.07
C LEU A 138 5.71 2.25 20.61
N TYR A 139 4.57 2.80 21.07
CA TYR A 139 4.53 4.10 21.73
C TYR A 139 5.46 4.12 22.95
N LYS A 140 5.35 3.13 23.84
CA LYS A 140 6.21 3.04 25.02
C LYS A 140 7.70 2.95 24.64
N GLN A 141 8.03 2.21 23.59
CA GLN A 141 9.39 2.06 23.09
C GLN A 141 9.97 3.39 22.59
N ILE A 142 9.25 4.10 21.70
CA ILE A 142 9.64 5.44 21.22
C ILE A 142 9.79 6.42 22.39
N SER A 143 8.91 6.34 23.40
CA SER A 143 8.96 7.21 24.57
C SER A 143 10.21 6.95 25.38
N THR A 144 10.52 5.68 25.61
CA THR A 144 11.69 5.26 26.37
C THR A 144 12.99 5.64 25.66
N TRP A 145 12.97 5.67 24.32
CA TRP A 145 14.09 6.12 23.51
C TRP A 145 14.24 7.65 23.44
N GLY A 146 13.30 8.42 24.01
CA GLY A 146 13.35 9.88 23.98
C GLY A 146 13.14 10.48 22.59
N LEU A 147 12.52 9.73 21.67
CA LEU A 147 12.30 10.15 20.28
C LEU A 147 10.92 10.77 20.06
N MET A 148 10.16 11.02 21.13
CA MET A 148 8.82 11.59 21.05
C MET A 148 8.83 12.96 20.36
N ASP A 149 7.70 13.30 19.72
CA ASP A 149 7.52 14.54 18.97
C ASP A 149 8.54 14.75 17.83
N SER A 150 8.84 13.67 17.09
CA SER A 150 9.80 13.72 15.98
C SER A 150 9.35 12.89 14.78
N TYR A 151 9.86 13.19 13.58
CA TYR A 151 9.62 12.37 12.39
C TYR A 151 10.25 10.98 12.51
N VAL A 152 11.34 10.84 13.28
CA VAL A 152 11.97 9.54 13.52
C VAL A 152 11.01 8.61 14.26
N ALA A 153 10.23 9.12 15.22
CA ALA A 153 9.20 8.33 15.92
C ALA A 153 8.15 7.74 14.97
N VAL A 154 7.84 8.46 13.88
CA VAL A 154 6.87 8.01 12.88
C VAL A 154 7.49 7.01 11.92
N VAL A 155 8.71 7.28 11.41
CA VAL A 155 9.32 6.48 10.34
C VAL A 155 9.94 5.18 10.87
N LEU A 156 10.69 5.27 11.97
CA LEU A 156 11.58 4.19 12.44
C LEU A 156 10.84 2.86 12.75
N PRO A 157 9.68 2.84 13.41
CA PRO A 157 9.00 1.58 13.73
C PRO A 157 8.56 0.76 12.52
N PHE A 158 8.37 1.40 11.36
CA PHE A 158 7.75 0.78 10.18
C PHE A 158 8.73 0.47 9.05
N LEU A 159 10.03 0.72 9.25
CA LEU A 159 11.07 0.51 8.23
C LEU A 159 11.20 -0.94 7.74
N ALA A 160 11.00 -1.92 8.62
CA ALA A 160 11.05 -3.33 8.28
C ALA A 160 9.65 -3.93 8.43
N HIS A 161 8.88 -3.94 7.35
CA HIS A 161 7.48 -4.33 7.40
C HIS A 161 7.29 -5.79 6.96
N ALA A 162 6.73 -6.61 7.85
CA ALA A 162 6.62 -8.07 7.64
C ALA A 162 5.83 -8.44 6.38
N SER A 163 4.73 -7.74 6.08
CA SER A 163 3.96 -7.99 4.85
C SER A 163 4.77 -7.69 3.60
N THR A 164 5.53 -6.60 3.60
CA THR A 164 6.36 -6.17 2.48
C THR A 164 7.47 -7.19 2.23
N ILE A 165 8.17 -7.63 3.29
CA ILE A 165 9.17 -8.71 3.22
C ILE A 165 8.55 -10.00 2.65
N PHE A 166 7.38 -10.39 3.16
CA PHE A 166 6.67 -11.59 2.69
C PHE A 166 6.36 -11.51 1.20
N PHE A 167 5.70 -10.45 0.75
CA PHE A 167 5.29 -10.31 -0.65
C PHE A 167 6.48 -10.20 -1.61
N PHE A 168 7.54 -9.45 -1.25
CA PHE A 168 8.75 -9.42 -2.06
C PHE A 168 9.38 -10.80 -2.17
N ARG A 169 9.47 -11.56 -1.07
CA ARG A 169 10.03 -12.92 -1.10
C ARG A 169 9.19 -13.83 -1.99
N GLN A 170 7.86 -13.78 -1.88
CA GLN A 170 6.97 -14.60 -2.71
C GLN A 170 7.13 -14.28 -4.20
N TYR A 171 7.28 -13.00 -4.55
CA TYR A 171 7.58 -12.58 -5.91
C TYR A 171 8.94 -13.09 -6.38
N LEU A 172 10.01 -12.85 -5.61
CA LEU A 172 11.38 -13.24 -5.97
C LEU A 172 11.56 -14.75 -6.10
N LEU A 173 10.83 -15.56 -5.32
CA LEU A 173 10.83 -17.02 -5.46
C LEU A 173 10.18 -17.50 -6.76
N GLY A 174 9.34 -16.68 -7.39
CA GLY A 174 8.77 -16.96 -8.72
C GLY A 174 9.75 -16.71 -9.86
N LEU A 175 10.87 -16.04 -9.61
CA LEU A 175 11.89 -15.77 -10.63
C LEU A 175 12.79 -16.99 -10.86
N PRO A 176 13.27 -17.23 -12.09
CA PRO A 176 14.25 -18.29 -12.35
C PRO A 176 15.55 -18.04 -11.58
N LYS A 177 15.96 -19.01 -10.75
CA LYS A 177 17.24 -18.94 -10.01
C LYS A 177 18.46 -18.76 -10.92
N SER A 178 18.36 -19.23 -12.16
CA SER A 178 19.40 -19.08 -13.19
C SER A 178 19.76 -17.62 -13.48
N LEU A 179 18.86 -16.65 -13.24
CA LEU A 179 19.17 -15.22 -13.39
C LEU A 179 20.23 -14.76 -12.38
N ILE A 180 20.08 -15.17 -11.12
CA ILE A 180 21.03 -14.85 -10.05
C ILE A 180 22.34 -15.60 -10.28
N GLU A 181 22.27 -16.86 -10.69
CA GLU A 181 23.45 -17.67 -11.00
C GLU A 181 24.25 -17.10 -12.18
N ALA A 182 23.57 -16.65 -13.25
CA ALA A 182 24.20 -15.99 -14.38
C ALA A 182 24.91 -14.69 -13.96
N GLY A 183 24.25 -13.85 -13.14
CA GLY A 183 24.87 -12.64 -12.60
C GLY A 183 26.14 -12.94 -11.80
N ARG A 184 26.15 -14.01 -10.99
CA ARG A 184 27.34 -14.45 -10.24
C ARG A 184 28.46 -14.95 -11.17
N ILE A 185 28.11 -15.68 -12.24
CA ILE A 185 29.06 -16.16 -13.25
C ILE A 185 29.70 -14.97 -14.01
N ASP A 186 28.90 -13.96 -14.34
CA ASP A 186 29.34 -12.73 -15.00
C ASP A 186 30.11 -11.77 -14.06
N GLY A 187 30.31 -12.16 -12.78
CA GLY A 187 31.06 -11.39 -11.80
C GLY A 187 30.31 -10.21 -11.20
N ALA A 188 28.98 -10.15 -11.34
CA ALA A 188 28.17 -9.14 -10.66
C ALA A 188 28.20 -9.36 -9.15
N THR A 189 28.36 -8.27 -8.39
CA THR A 189 28.18 -8.30 -6.94
C THR A 189 26.71 -8.52 -6.60
N GLU A 190 26.42 -8.95 -5.39
CA GLU A 190 25.04 -9.19 -4.94
C GLU A 190 24.18 -7.91 -4.95
N TYR A 191 24.77 -6.76 -4.65
CA TYR A 191 24.13 -5.46 -4.86
C TYR A 191 23.88 -5.17 -6.35
N GLY A 192 24.82 -5.55 -7.22
CA GLY A 192 24.66 -5.46 -8.66
C GLY A 192 23.52 -6.32 -9.17
N ILE A 193 23.43 -7.58 -8.72
CA ILE A 193 22.33 -8.49 -9.03
C ILE A 193 21.02 -7.87 -8.56
N PHE A 194 20.94 -7.47 -7.29
CA PHE A 194 19.73 -6.90 -6.70
C PHE A 194 19.20 -5.64 -7.42
N PHE A 195 20.09 -4.71 -7.82
CA PHE A 195 19.66 -3.45 -8.43
C PHE A 195 19.57 -3.47 -9.96
N LYS A 196 20.17 -4.46 -10.65
CA LYS A 196 20.28 -4.46 -12.12
C LYS A 196 19.56 -5.63 -12.81
N LEU A 197 19.31 -6.74 -12.12
CA LEU A 197 18.69 -7.96 -12.65
C LEU A 197 17.33 -8.21 -12.01
#